data_AF-A0A5C6N3U3-F1
#
_entry.id   AF-A0A5C6N3U3-F1
#
_cell.length_a   1.000
_cell.length_b   1.000
_cell.length_c   1.000
_cell.angle_alpha   90.00
_cell.angle_beta   90.00
_cell.angle_gamma   90.00
#
_symmetry.space_group_name_H-M   'P 1'
#
loop_
_entity.id
_entity.type
_entity.pdbx_description
1 polymer ?
#
loop_
_entity_poly.entity_id
_entity_poly.type
_entity_poly.pdbx_seq_one_letter_code
_entity_poly.pdbx_strand_id
1 'polypeptide(L)'
;MSFSTVDSRRAFQPCLVHSVIVAPTVINKVWVDAGTQIFFSYAICLGCLTALGSYNAYDNNCYRDCIMLCCLNSGTSFLAGFAIFSVLGFMAYEQNVPIEAVAESGPGLAFIAYPKAVTMMPLAPLWACLFFMMLIFLGLDSQFVCVESLVTAVVDMYPETFRRGYRRELLILGMSVVSFFIGLIMCTEGGMYVFQLFDAYAASGMCLLFVAIFESICIGWVYGSDRFYMNIEDMIGYKPVFFIKWCWMILTPGICAGIFLFFLIKYKPLKYNNVYTYPDWGYGIGWFMAMSSMVCIPFGIIWMIWKTPGTFSERIKKLTTPSKDLKMRGKHAALSPYAANDAKLKADGKISTISEKETHF
;
A
#
# COMPACT_ATOMS: atom_id res chain seq x y z
N MET A 1 22.89 3.75 -66.53
CA MET A 1 23.33 4.61 -65.42
C MET A 1 22.84 4.00 -64.12
N SER A 2 23.78 3.41 -63.41
CA SER A 2 23.66 2.77 -62.11
C SER A 2 23.63 3.81 -60.98
N PHE A 3 22.57 3.83 -60.17
CA PHE A 3 22.57 4.48 -58.86
C PHE A 3 21.68 3.72 -57.86
N SER A 4 22.37 2.95 -57.00
CA SER A 4 22.17 2.77 -55.55
C SER A 4 20.78 2.44 -54.98
N THR A 5 20.46 1.15 -54.92
CA THR A 5 19.46 0.53 -54.04
C THR A 5 19.99 0.23 -52.62
N VAL A 6 20.96 0.99 -52.12
CA VAL A 6 21.68 0.68 -50.87
C VAL A 6 21.22 1.53 -49.66
N ASP A 7 20.46 2.61 -49.84
CA ASP A 7 20.21 3.59 -48.75
C ASP A 7 18.97 3.34 -47.89
N SER A 8 17.95 2.62 -48.37
CA SER A 8 16.71 2.40 -47.61
C SER A 8 16.81 1.31 -46.53
N ARG A 9 17.84 0.45 -46.54
CA ARG A 9 18.08 -0.53 -45.47
C ARG A 9 18.88 0.04 -44.29
N ARG A 10 19.66 1.10 -44.48
CA ARG A 10 20.45 1.72 -43.39
C ARG A 10 19.64 2.66 -42.50
N ALA A 11 18.52 3.22 -42.98
CA ALA A 11 17.62 4.04 -42.16
C ALA A 11 16.68 3.24 -41.24
N PHE A 12 16.34 1.99 -41.62
CA PHE A 12 15.51 1.11 -40.79
C PHE A 12 16.28 0.43 -39.65
N GLN A 13 17.60 0.28 -39.79
CA GLN A 13 18.44 -0.44 -38.84
C GLN A 13 18.61 0.27 -37.48
N PRO A 14 18.81 1.60 -37.38
CA PRO A 14 18.84 2.26 -36.08
C PRO A 14 17.46 2.31 -35.40
N CYS A 15 16.34 2.41 -36.14
CA CYS A 15 14.99 2.36 -35.56
C CYS A 15 14.57 0.97 -35.06
N LEU A 16 14.95 -0.11 -35.77
CA LEU A 16 14.71 -1.48 -35.30
C LEU A 16 15.59 -1.87 -34.12
N VAL A 17 16.85 -1.46 -34.07
CA VAL A 17 17.73 -1.75 -32.92
C VAL A 17 17.30 -0.94 -31.69
N HIS A 18 16.86 0.32 -31.86
CA HIS A 18 16.25 1.07 -30.77
C HIS A 18 14.95 0.41 -30.32
N SER A 19 14.07 -0.02 -31.24
CA SER A 19 12.78 -0.63 -30.88
C SER A 19 12.94 -2.02 -30.23
N VAL A 20 13.91 -2.85 -30.64
CA VAL A 20 14.11 -4.22 -30.12
C VAL A 20 14.86 -4.23 -28.78
N ILE A 21 15.68 -3.21 -28.49
CA ILE A 21 16.34 -3.06 -27.18
C ILE A 21 15.46 -2.23 -26.22
N VAL A 22 14.72 -1.24 -26.73
CA VAL A 22 13.83 -0.40 -25.92
C VAL A 22 12.51 -1.12 -25.60
N ALA A 23 11.94 -1.93 -26.49
CA ALA A 23 10.71 -2.68 -26.23
C ALA A 23 10.79 -3.56 -24.97
N PRO A 24 11.83 -4.39 -24.74
CA PRO A 24 11.92 -5.14 -23.49
C PRO A 24 12.05 -4.20 -22.27
N THR A 25 12.76 -3.07 -22.36
CA THR A 25 12.81 -2.11 -21.24
C THR A 25 11.50 -1.35 -21.00
N VAL A 26 10.71 -1.07 -22.04
CA VAL A 26 9.39 -0.43 -21.93
C VAL A 26 8.37 -1.40 -21.39
N ILE A 27 8.34 -2.65 -21.89
CA ILE A 27 7.48 -3.72 -21.37
C ILE A 27 7.80 -3.94 -19.88
N ASN A 28 9.06 -4.07 -19.51
CA ASN A 28 9.46 -4.24 -18.11
C ASN A 28 9.04 -3.04 -17.24
N LYS A 29 9.13 -1.82 -17.75
CA LYS A 29 8.68 -0.62 -17.04
C LYS A 29 7.16 -0.60 -16.84
N VAL A 30 6.38 -0.96 -17.86
CA VAL A 30 4.91 -0.99 -17.77
C VAL A 30 4.43 -1.99 -16.72
N TRP A 31 5.04 -3.18 -16.63
CA TRP A 31 4.69 -4.17 -15.62
C TRP A 31 5.07 -3.75 -14.20
N VAL A 32 6.21 -3.06 -14.05
CA VAL A 32 6.66 -2.49 -12.77
C VAL A 32 5.74 -1.38 -12.31
N ASP A 33 5.41 -0.46 -13.22
CA ASP A 33 4.48 0.65 -12.95
C ASP A 33 3.09 0.09 -12.60
N ALA A 34 2.59 -0.92 -13.33
CA ALA A 34 1.33 -1.61 -13.02
C ALA A 34 1.34 -2.31 -11.66
N GLY A 35 2.39 -3.07 -11.34
CA GLY A 35 2.50 -3.75 -10.05
C GLY A 35 2.52 -2.73 -8.90
N THR A 36 3.34 -1.69 -9.02
CA THR A 36 3.46 -0.64 -8.00
C THR A 36 2.14 0.13 -7.82
N GLN A 37 1.44 0.44 -8.92
CA GLN A 37 0.13 1.06 -8.88
C GLN A 37 -0.88 0.25 -8.07
N ILE A 38 -0.90 -1.08 -8.23
CA ILE A 38 -1.79 -1.97 -7.47
C ILE A 38 -1.43 -1.95 -5.98
N PHE A 39 -0.15 -2.07 -5.61
CA PHE A 39 0.27 -2.01 -4.21
C PHE A 39 -0.17 -0.71 -3.51
N PHE A 40 0.03 0.43 -4.17
CA PHE A 40 -0.37 1.72 -3.64
C PHE A 40 -1.89 1.90 -3.61
N SER A 41 -2.57 1.51 -4.69
CA SER A 41 -4.02 1.70 -4.79
C SER A 41 -4.79 0.94 -3.72
N TYR A 42 -4.28 -0.20 -3.26
CA TYR A 42 -4.89 -0.99 -2.19
C TYR A 42 -4.32 -0.74 -0.79
N ALA A 43 -3.33 0.15 -0.64
CA ALA A 43 -2.65 0.40 0.63
C ALA A 43 -2.11 -0.89 1.30
N ILE A 44 -1.61 -1.83 0.50
CA ILE A 44 -1.12 -3.14 0.99
C ILE A 44 0.18 -2.94 1.80
N CYS A 45 0.36 -3.72 2.87
CA CYS A 45 1.52 -3.69 3.76
C CYS A 45 1.71 -2.39 4.58
N LEU A 46 0.70 -1.50 4.60
CA LEU A 46 0.66 -0.35 5.51
C LEU A 46 0.08 -0.69 6.89
N GLY A 47 -0.42 -1.91 7.08
CA GLY A 47 -1.13 -2.34 8.29
C GLY A 47 -2.61 -1.93 8.33
N CYS A 48 -3.08 -1.11 7.38
CA CYS A 48 -4.44 -0.60 7.39
C CYS A 48 -5.50 -1.70 7.28
N LEU A 49 -5.36 -2.58 6.29
CA LEU A 49 -6.27 -3.71 6.10
C LEU A 49 -6.20 -4.72 7.26
N THR A 50 -5.04 -4.86 7.90
CA THR A 50 -4.87 -5.72 9.07
C THR A 50 -5.62 -5.15 10.27
N ALA A 51 -5.53 -3.84 10.52
CA ALA A 51 -6.26 -3.17 11.58
C ALA A 51 -7.79 -3.22 11.34
N LEU A 52 -8.25 -2.85 10.15
CA LEU A 52 -9.67 -2.93 9.80
C LEU A 52 -10.21 -4.37 9.89
N GLY A 53 -9.44 -5.35 9.41
CA GLY A 53 -9.79 -6.76 9.52
C GLY A 53 -9.89 -7.26 10.96
N SER A 54 -9.15 -6.65 11.90
CA SER A 54 -9.21 -7.02 13.33
C SER A 54 -10.53 -6.64 14.01
N TYR A 55 -11.28 -5.69 13.44
CA TYR A 55 -12.60 -5.28 13.93
C TYR A 55 -13.74 -6.16 13.41
N ASN A 56 -13.49 -7.02 12.43
CA ASN A 56 -14.50 -7.91 11.89
C ASN A 56 -14.84 -9.04 12.87
N ALA A 57 -16.07 -9.54 12.78
CA ALA A 57 -16.45 -10.79 13.42
C ALA A 57 -15.58 -11.94 12.88
N TYR A 58 -15.28 -12.92 13.73
CA TYR A 58 -14.39 -14.03 13.39
C TYR A 58 -14.91 -14.87 12.21
N ASP A 59 -16.22 -15.03 12.11
CA ASP A 59 -16.93 -15.78 11.07
C ASP A 59 -17.33 -14.94 9.85
N ASN A 60 -16.90 -13.67 9.79
CA ASN A 60 -17.15 -12.81 8.65
C ASN A 60 -16.48 -13.39 7.40
N ASN A 61 -17.17 -13.32 6.25
CA ASN A 61 -16.67 -13.85 4.99
C ASN A 61 -15.67 -12.89 4.34
N CYS A 62 -14.50 -12.75 4.95
CA CYS A 62 -13.43 -11.86 4.50
C CYS A 62 -12.95 -12.17 3.07
N TYR A 63 -13.09 -13.41 2.61
CA TYR A 63 -12.73 -13.79 1.24
C TYR A 63 -13.62 -13.10 0.20
N ARG A 64 -14.93 -13.03 0.45
CA ARG A 64 -15.88 -12.30 -0.42
C ARG A 64 -15.60 -10.81 -0.39
N ASP A 65 -15.36 -10.26 0.80
CA ASP A 65 -15.08 -8.83 0.98
C ASP A 65 -13.83 -8.42 0.23
N CYS A 66 -12.76 -9.23 0.27
CA CYS A 66 -11.54 -9.00 -0.50
C CYS A 66 -11.80 -8.96 -2.01
N ILE A 67 -12.62 -9.87 -2.56
CA ILE A 67 -12.97 -9.85 -3.99
C ILE A 67 -13.76 -8.58 -4.34
N MET A 68 -14.73 -8.21 -3.51
CA MET A 68 -15.51 -6.99 -3.71
C MET A 68 -14.63 -5.74 -3.67
N LEU A 69 -13.73 -5.66 -2.69
CA LEU A 69 -12.76 -4.57 -2.54
C LEU A 69 -11.87 -4.45 -3.78
N CYS A 70 -11.35 -5.56 -4.31
CA CYS A 70 -10.58 -5.58 -5.55
C CYS A 70 -11.37 -5.08 -6.76
N CYS A 71 -12.61 -5.55 -6.93
CA CYS A 71 -13.46 -5.15 -8.04
C CYS A 71 -13.87 -3.68 -7.95
N LEU A 72 -14.24 -3.19 -6.76
CA LEU A 72 -14.70 -1.82 -6.55
C LEU A 72 -13.56 -0.80 -6.72
N ASN A 73 -12.39 -1.06 -6.15
CA ASN A 73 -11.23 -0.18 -6.29
C ASN A 73 -10.78 -0.07 -7.76
N SER A 74 -10.62 -1.21 -8.44
CA SER A 74 -10.23 -1.23 -9.86
C SER A 74 -11.31 -0.63 -10.75
N GLY A 75 -12.59 -0.92 -10.48
CA GLY A 75 -13.72 -0.36 -11.21
C GLY A 75 -13.83 1.15 -11.06
N THR A 76 -13.63 1.68 -9.85
CA THR A 76 -13.60 3.12 -9.59
C THR A 76 -12.45 3.78 -10.34
N SER A 77 -11.25 3.18 -10.32
CA SER A 77 -10.09 3.68 -11.08
C SER A 77 -10.35 3.71 -12.58
N PHE A 78 -11.03 2.69 -13.11
CA PHE A 78 -11.41 2.63 -14.52
C PHE A 78 -12.43 3.71 -14.91
N LEU A 79 -13.47 3.92 -14.08
CA LEU A 79 -14.46 4.99 -14.27
C LEU A 79 -13.83 6.39 -14.15
N ALA A 80 -12.96 6.58 -13.16
CA ALA A 80 -12.21 7.82 -12.99
C ALA A 80 -11.32 8.12 -14.22
N GLY A 81 -10.75 7.08 -14.84
CA GLY A 81 -10.02 7.20 -16.11
C GLY A 81 -10.87 7.85 -17.20
N PHE A 82 -12.10 7.39 -17.44
CA PHE A 82 -13.00 8.04 -18.41
C PHE A 82 -13.30 9.50 -18.05
N ALA A 83 -13.57 9.77 -16.77
CA ALA A 83 -13.87 11.13 -16.31
C ALA A 83 -12.68 12.09 -16.54
N ILE A 84 -11.45 11.67 -16.22
CA ILE A 84 -10.25 12.49 -16.43
C ILE A 84 -9.94 12.67 -17.92
N PHE A 85 -9.87 11.57 -18.68
CA PHE A 85 -9.47 11.63 -20.09
C PHE A 85 -10.51 12.31 -20.99
N SER A 86 -11.81 12.27 -20.64
CA SER A 86 -12.83 13.04 -21.36
C SER A 86 -12.65 14.55 -21.18
N VAL A 87 -12.37 15.01 -19.97
CA VAL A 87 -12.12 16.43 -19.66
C VAL A 87 -10.82 16.92 -20.28
N LEU A 88 -9.75 16.11 -20.23
CA LEU A 88 -8.48 16.44 -20.91
C LEU A 88 -8.65 16.46 -22.43
N GLY A 89 -9.41 15.52 -22.99
CA GLY A 89 -9.72 15.49 -24.42
C GLY A 89 -10.50 16.73 -24.87
N PHE A 90 -11.48 17.18 -24.08
CA PHE A 90 -12.18 18.44 -24.29
C PHE A 90 -11.22 19.64 -24.25
N MET A 91 -10.34 19.72 -23.25
CA MET A 91 -9.36 20.80 -23.15
C MET A 91 -8.39 20.82 -24.34
N ALA A 92 -7.90 19.65 -24.76
CA ALA A 92 -7.02 19.53 -25.93
C ALA A 92 -7.71 19.99 -27.22
N TYR A 93 -8.99 19.62 -27.40
CA TYR A 93 -9.81 20.05 -28.53
C TYR A 93 -10.02 21.57 -28.54
N GLU A 94 -10.45 22.16 -27.42
CA GLU A 94 -10.70 23.61 -27.33
C GLU A 94 -9.42 24.45 -27.50
N GLN A 95 -8.29 23.97 -26.97
CA GLN A 95 -7.01 24.69 -27.06
C GLN A 95 -6.22 24.39 -28.33
N ASN A 96 -6.69 23.47 -29.18
CA ASN A 96 -5.98 23.01 -30.38
C ASN A 96 -4.54 22.55 -30.08
N VAL A 97 -4.36 21.84 -28.96
CA VAL A 97 -3.06 21.27 -28.54
C VAL A 97 -3.13 19.75 -28.52
N PRO A 98 -2.02 19.04 -28.76
CA PRO A 98 -1.98 17.59 -28.59
C PRO A 98 -2.29 17.20 -27.13
N ILE A 99 -2.93 16.05 -26.94
CA ILE A 99 -3.31 15.54 -25.61
C ILE A 99 -2.11 15.40 -24.65
N GLU A 100 -0.93 15.12 -25.19
CA GLU A 100 0.33 14.99 -24.44
C GLU A 100 0.73 16.30 -23.74
N ALA A 101 0.30 17.46 -24.26
CA ALA A 101 0.61 18.77 -23.68
C ALA A 101 -0.29 19.11 -22.48
N VAL A 102 -1.42 18.42 -22.30
CA VAL A 102 -2.36 18.63 -21.18
C VAL A 102 -2.37 17.48 -20.17
N ALA A 103 -1.86 16.31 -20.56
CA ALA A 103 -1.76 15.13 -19.71
C ALA A 103 -0.46 15.14 -18.88
N GLU A 104 -0.35 16.06 -17.92
CA GLU A 104 0.69 16.00 -16.90
C GLU A 104 0.35 14.95 -15.83
N SER A 105 1.37 14.43 -15.13
CA SER A 105 1.20 13.47 -14.03
C SER A 105 1.38 14.13 -12.66
N GLY A 106 0.85 13.48 -11.61
CA GLY A 106 0.96 13.95 -10.24
C GLY A 106 -0.03 15.08 -9.89
N PRO A 107 0.24 15.86 -8.84
CA PRO A 107 -0.70 16.87 -8.33
C PRO A 107 -1.06 17.96 -9.36
N GLY A 108 -0.15 18.28 -10.30
CA GLY A 108 -0.38 19.27 -11.34
C GLY A 108 -1.60 18.95 -12.22
N LEU A 109 -1.88 17.67 -12.45
CA LEU A 109 -3.05 17.24 -13.21
C LEU A 109 -4.36 17.71 -12.55
N ALA A 110 -4.49 17.47 -11.24
CA ALA A 110 -5.69 17.80 -10.49
C ALA A 110 -5.78 19.30 -10.14
N PHE A 111 -4.65 19.98 -9.92
CA PHE A 111 -4.64 21.37 -9.43
C PHE A 111 -4.32 22.44 -10.48
N ILE A 112 -3.88 22.05 -11.69
CA ILE A 112 -3.57 22.99 -12.78
C ILE A 112 -4.40 22.66 -14.02
N ALA A 113 -4.24 21.45 -14.58
CA ALA A 113 -4.89 21.08 -15.84
C ALA A 113 -6.42 20.97 -15.70
N TYR A 114 -6.91 20.27 -14.66
CA TYR A 114 -8.34 20.07 -14.47
C TYR A 114 -9.11 21.37 -14.18
N PRO A 115 -8.67 22.25 -13.26
CA PRO A 115 -9.34 23.54 -13.03
C PRO A 115 -9.32 24.42 -14.28
N LYS A 116 -8.23 24.37 -15.07
CA LYS A 116 -8.16 25.07 -16.35
C LYS A 116 -9.24 24.58 -17.32
N ALA A 117 -9.42 23.27 -17.46
CA ALA A 117 -10.48 22.70 -18.29
C ALA A 117 -11.88 23.10 -17.78
N VAL A 118 -12.10 23.05 -16.47
CA VAL A 118 -13.38 23.44 -15.84
C VAL A 118 -13.74 24.90 -16.13
N THR A 119 -12.77 25.81 -16.17
CA THR A 119 -13.03 27.24 -16.49
C THR A 119 -13.56 27.47 -17.91
N MET A 120 -13.43 26.47 -18.80
CA MET A 120 -13.90 26.53 -20.18
C MET A 120 -15.32 25.95 -20.33
N MET A 121 -15.86 25.33 -19.28
CA MET A 121 -17.20 24.73 -19.29
C MET A 121 -18.28 25.73 -18.84
N PRO A 122 -19.53 25.60 -19.32
CA PRO A 122 -20.65 26.33 -18.74
C PRO A 122 -20.86 25.91 -17.28
N LEU A 123 -21.29 26.86 -16.44
CA LEU A 123 -21.47 26.65 -14.99
C LEU A 123 -20.17 26.22 -14.25
N ALA A 124 -19.00 26.72 -14.69
CA ALA A 124 -17.70 26.41 -14.09
C ALA A 124 -17.66 26.39 -12.54
N PRO A 125 -18.30 27.32 -11.80
CA PRO A 125 -18.28 27.28 -10.33
C PRO A 125 -18.90 26.00 -9.73
N LEU A 126 -19.93 25.44 -10.36
CA LEU A 126 -20.56 24.20 -9.92
C LEU A 126 -19.58 23.02 -10.06
N TRP A 127 -18.99 22.87 -11.23
CA TRP A 127 -18.05 21.79 -11.54
C TRP A 127 -16.79 21.87 -10.68
N ALA A 128 -16.26 23.08 -10.45
CA ALA A 128 -15.13 23.30 -9.57
C ALA A 128 -15.44 22.87 -8.13
N CYS A 129 -16.61 23.26 -7.61
CA CYS A 129 -17.05 22.87 -6.27
C CYS A 129 -17.17 21.35 -6.13
N LEU A 130 -17.84 20.69 -7.08
CA LEU A 130 -17.99 19.22 -7.07
C LEU A 130 -16.63 18.51 -7.16
N PHE A 131 -15.73 18.99 -8.01
CA PHE A 131 -14.41 18.39 -8.19
C PHE A 131 -13.52 18.52 -6.94
N PHE A 132 -13.43 19.71 -6.35
CA PHE A 132 -12.62 19.89 -5.14
C PHE A 132 -13.24 19.21 -3.91
N MET A 133 -14.58 19.18 -3.81
CA MET A 133 -15.26 18.42 -2.77
C MET A 133 -14.98 16.91 -2.90
N MET A 134 -15.00 16.38 -4.13
CA MET A 134 -14.59 15.00 -4.40
C MET A 134 -13.14 14.74 -3.97
N LEU A 135 -12.19 15.62 -4.32
CA LEU A 135 -10.79 15.47 -3.90
C LEU A 135 -10.63 15.48 -2.37
N ILE A 136 -11.41 16.31 -1.67
CA ILE A 136 -11.42 16.36 -0.20
C ILE A 136 -11.92 15.02 0.36
N PHE A 137 -13.05 14.50 -0.11
CA PHE A 137 -13.57 13.22 0.39
C PHE A 137 -12.64 12.04 0.10
N LEU A 138 -12.05 11.97 -1.09
CA LEU A 138 -11.06 10.93 -1.44
C LEU A 138 -9.84 10.93 -0.50
N GLY A 139 -9.35 12.13 -0.14
CA GLY A 139 -8.24 12.27 0.80
C GLY A 139 -8.63 11.98 2.24
N LEU A 140 -9.79 12.46 2.69
CA LEU A 140 -10.25 12.32 4.07
C LEU A 140 -10.50 10.86 4.45
N ASP A 141 -11.21 10.08 3.62
CA ASP A 141 -11.52 8.68 3.92
C ASP A 141 -10.23 7.85 4.07
N SER A 142 -9.27 8.06 3.17
CA SER A 142 -7.95 7.42 3.22
C SER A 142 -7.20 7.80 4.50
N GLN A 143 -7.23 9.09 4.86
CA GLN A 143 -6.54 9.58 6.04
C GLN A 143 -7.14 9.05 7.34
N PHE A 144 -8.47 8.93 7.44
CA PHE A 144 -9.13 8.34 8.60
C PHE A 144 -8.68 6.90 8.82
N VAL A 145 -8.64 6.10 7.76
CA VAL A 145 -8.19 4.70 7.86
C VAL A 145 -6.73 4.62 8.28
N CYS A 146 -5.83 5.44 7.74
CA CYS A 146 -4.41 5.45 8.12
C CYS A 146 -4.20 5.80 9.60
N VAL A 147 -4.86 6.86 10.09
CA VAL A 147 -4.76 7.28 11.49
C VAL A 147 -5.35 6.23 12.41
N GLU A 148 -6.54 5.72 12.08
CA GLU A 148 -7.20 4.66 12.85
C GLU A 148 -6.28 3.45 12.98
N SER A 149 -5.70 2.99 11.87
CA SER A 149 -4.86 1.79 11.85
C SER A 149 -3.59 1.92 12.69
N LEU A 150 -2.96 3.10 12.68
CA LEU A 150 -1.81 3.39 13.52
C LEU A 150 -2.21 3.43 15.01
N VAL A 151 -3.36 4.03 15.33
CA VAL A 151 -3.90 4.06 16.69
C VAL A 151 -4.24 2.65 17.17
N THR A 152 -4.90 1.83 16.36
CA THR A 152 -5.19 0.42 16.66
C THR A 152 -3.90 -0.33 17.00
N ALA A 153 -2.86 -0.20 16.17
CA ALA A 153 -1.58 -0.86 16.39
C ALA A 153 -0.94 -0.46 17.74
N VAL A 154 -0.95 0.83 18.09
CA VAL A 154 -0.38 1.33 19.36
C VAL A 154 -1.22 0.87 20.56
N VAL A 155 -2.55 0.92 20.44
CA VAL A 155 -3.48 0.47 21.49
C VAL A 155 -3.32 -1.02 21.76
N ASP A 156 -3.12 -1.83 20.72
CA ASP A 156 -2.92 -3.28 20.83
C ASP A 156 -1.57 -3.66 21.42
N MET A 157 -0.53 -2.84 21.26
CA MET A 157 0.76 -3.03 21.93
C MET A 157 0.69 -2.75 23.43
N TYR A 158 -0.14 -1.80 23.88
CA TYR A 158 -0.24 -1.38 25.29
C TYR A 158 -1.71 -1.31 25.78
N PRO A 159 -2.45 -2.44 25.77
CA PRO A 159 -3.89 -2.44 26.00
C PRO A 159 -4.27 -1.95 27.39
N GLU A 160 -3.49 -2.30 28.42
CA GLU A 160 -3.75 -1.88 29.81
C GLU A 160 -3.64 -0.36 30.01
N THR A 161 -2.89 0.33 29.14
CA THR A 161 -2.68 1.77 29.26
C THR A 161 -3.73 2.55 28.49
N PHE A 162 -3.95 2.20 27.22
CA PHE A 162 -4.77 3.01 26.31
C PHE A 162 -6.25 2.62 26.25
N ARG A 163 -6.65 1.39 26.62
CA ARG A 163 -8.06 0.97 26.66
C ARG A 163 -8.81 1.42 27.94
N ARG A 164 -8.30 2.43 28.66
CA ARG A 164 -8.87 2.93 29.92
C ARG A 164 -9.37 4.37 29.76
N GLY A 165 -10.67 4.57 29.93
CA GLY A 165 -11.31 5.90 29.83
C GLY A 165 -10.99 6.58 28.50
N TYR A 166 -10.80 7.90 28.53
CA TYR A 166 -10.58 8.73 27.32
C TYR A 166 -9.14 8.71 26.76
N ARG A 167 -8.33 7.71 27.08
CA ARG A 167 -6.90 7.69 26.73
C ARG A 167 -6.65 7.38 25.25
N ARG A 168 -7.56 6.66 24.58
CA ARG A 168 -7.49 6.41 23.15
C ARG A 168 -7.73 7.70 22.36
N GLU A 169 -8.71 8.48 22.76
CA GLU A 169 -9.05 9.78 22.16
C GLU A 169 -7.92 10.79 22.34
N LEU A 170 -7.29 10.79 23.53
CA LEU A 170 -6.09 11.60 23.77
C LEU A 170 -4.89 11.17 22.91
N LEU A 171 -4.74 9.86 22.64
CA LEU A 171 -3.72 9.36 21.73
C LEU A 171 -3.97 9.84 20.29
N ILE A 172 -5.22 9.73 19.81
CA ILE A 172 -5.63 10.24 18.48
C ILE A 172 -5.34 11.74 18.36
N LEU A 173 -5.72 12.53 19.37
CA LEU A 173 -5.46 13.96 19.41
C LEU A 173 -3.96 14.24 19.38
N GLY A 174 -3.17 13.57 20.22
CA GLY A 174 -1.73 13.73 20.29
C GLY A 174 -1.04 13.43 18.96
N MET A 175 -1.38 12.31 18.33
CA MET A 175 -0.84 11.95 17.01
C MET A 175 -1.25 12.94 15.92
N SER A 176 -2.49 13.41 15.93
CA SER A 176 -3.00 14.39 14.97
C SER A 176 -2.29 15.74 15.11
N VAL A 177 -2.06 16.19 16.35
CA VAL A 177 -1.32 17.42 16.64
C VAL A 177 0.15 17.32 16.20
N VAL A 178 0.81 16.19 16.45
CA VAL A 178 2.18 15.95 15.96
C VAL A 178 2.21 15.97 14.43
N SER A 179 1.25 15.32 13.78
CA SER A 179 1.13 15.28 12.32
C SER A 179 0.87 16.67 11.72
N PHE A 180 0.07 17.49 12.40
CA PHE A 180 -0.18 18.89 12.02
C PHE A 180 1.11 19.72 12.03
N PHE A 181 1.92 19.64 13.09
CA PHE A 181 3.18 20.39 13.17
C PHE A 181 4.20 19.95 12.11
N ILE A 182 4.28 18.65 11.80
CA ILE A 182 5.12 18.15 10.70
C ILE A 182 4.57 18.65 9.35
N GLY A 183 3.25 18.60 9.17
CA GLY A 183 2.56 19.07 7.97
C GLY A 183 2.75 20.55 7.68
N LEU A 184 2.91 21.41 8.70
CA LEU A 184 3.19 22.84 8.51
C LEU A 184 4.43 23.12 7.66
N ILE A 185 5.43 22.22 7.67
CA ILE A 185 6.63 22.35 6.85
C ILE A 185 6.25 22.30 5.34
N MET A 186 5.26 21.49 4.98
CA MET A 186 4.74 21.38 3.61
C MET A 186 3.84 22.57 3.21
N CYS A 187 3.43 23.42 4.17
CA CYS A 187 2.66 24.64 3.91
C CYS A 187 3.53 25.89 3.72
N THR A 188 4.87 25.75 3.75
CA THR A 188 5.80 26.85 3.48
C THR A 188 5.90 27.15 1.97
N GLU A 189 6.49 28.29 1.58
CA GLU A 189 6.74 28.64 0.17
C GLU A 189 7.56 27.57 -0.59
N GLY A 190 8.43 26.85 0.13
CA GLY A 190 9.19 25.71 -0.40
C GLY A 190 8.50 24.35 -0.21
N GLY A 191 7.25 24.34 0.23
CA GLY A 191 6.54 23.16 0.71
C GLY A 191 6.42 22.05 -0.34
N MET A 192 6.26 22.39 -1.61
CA MET A 192 6.19 21.41 -2.70
C MET A 192 7.47 20.59 -2.88
N TYR A 193 8.64 21.16 -2.57
CA TYR A 193 9.90 20.40 -2.59
C TYR A 193 9.97 19.36 -1.49
N VAL A 194 9.47 19.72 -0.30
CA VAL A 194 9.37 18.81 0.86
C VAL A 194 8.32 17.74 0.59
N PHE A 195 7.16 18.11 0.07
CA PHE A 195 6.09 17.20 -0.33
C PHE A 195 6.61 16.13 -1.29
N GLN A 196 7.30 16.51 -2.38
CA GLN A 196 7.84 15.53 -3.33
C GLN A 196 8.93 14.64 -2.72
N LEU A 197 9.70 15.15 -1.75
CA LEU A 197 10.69 14.32 -1.06
C LEU A 197 10.01 13.23 -0.21
N PHE A 198 8.92 13.58 0.50
CA PHE A 198 8.12 12.62 1.25
C PHE A 198 7.41 11.62 0.35
N ASP A 199 6.77 12.10 -0.72
CA ASP A 199 6.05 11.27 -1.70
C ASP A 199 6.98 10.24 -2.35
N ALA A 200 8.19 10.67 -2.76
CA ALA A 200 9.14 9.79 -3.45
C ALA A 200 9.88 8.81 -2.53
N TYR A 201 10.16 9.18 -1.28
CA TYR A 201 11.01 8.37 -0.38
C TYR A 201 10.29 7.79 0.85
N ALA A 202 9.41 8.55 1.51
CA ALA A 202 8.79 8.12 2.76
C ALA A 202 7.69 7.08 2.52
N ALA A 203 6.76 7.37 1.61
CA ALA A 203 5.74 6.43 1.14
C ALA A 203 6.15 5.81 -0.19
N SER A 204 7.42 5.40 -0.32
CA SER A 204 7.93 4.89 -1.59
C SER A 204 7.51 3.44 -1.86
N GLY A 205 7.38 3.09 -3.14
CA GLY A 205 7.08 1.72 -3.55
C GLY A 205 8.14 0.74 -3.05
N MET A 206 9.36 1.24 -2.86
CA MET A 206 10.48 0.46 -2.33
C MET A 206 10.25 -0.01 -0.89
N CYS A 207 9.82 0.88 -0.01
CA CYS A 207 9.55 0.54 1.38
C CYS A 207 8.40 -0.48 1.46
N LEU A 208 7.31 -0.24 0.72
CA LEU A 208 6.15 -1.13 0.72
C LEU A 208 6.46 -2.52 0.15
N LEU A 209 7.14 -2.59 -0.99
CA LEU A 209 7.54 -3.86 -1.60
C LEU A 209 8.50 -4.64 -0.71
N PHE A 210 9.41 -3.95 0.00
CA PHE A 210 10.31 -4.59 0.95
C PHE A 210 9.52 -5.24 2.10
N VAL A 211 8.58 -4.52 2.72
CA VAL A 211 7.69 -5.09 3.75
C VAL A 211 6.88 -6.25 3.19
N ALA A 212 6.32 -6.12 1.98
CA ALA A 212 5.52 -7.15 1.33
C ALA A 212 6.29 -8.47 1.10
N ILE A 213 7.58 -8.40 0.77
CA ILE A 213 8.44 -9.59 0.64
C ILE A 213 8.52 -10.32 2.00
N PHE A 214 8.82 -9.60 3.08
CA PHE A 214 8.95 -10.21 4.41
C PHE A 214 7.63 -10.73 4.95
N GLU A 215 6.52 -10.00 4.78
CA GLU A 215 5.19 -10.48 5.18
C GLU A 215 4.79 -11.75 4.43
N SER A 216 5.00 -11.78 3.11
CA SER A 216 4.69 -12.95 2.28
C SER A 216 5.55 -14.17 2.66
N ILE A 217 6.85 -13.97 2.89
CA ILE A 217 7.76 -15.05 3.36
C ILE A 217 7.33 -15.54 4.75
N CYS A 218 6.96 -14.62 5.64
CA CYS A 218 6.49 -14.96 6.99
C CYS A 218 5.24 -15.84 6.93
N ILE A 219 4.23 -15.48 6.14
CA ILE A 219 2.98 -16.25 6.02
C ILE A 219 3.23 -17.57 5.25
N GLY A 220 3.93 -17.51 4.13
CA GLY A 220 4.12 -18.65 3.23
C GLY A 220 4.99 -19.76 3.80
N TRP A 221 6.13 -19.38 4.42
CA TRP A 221 7.22 -20.31 4.77
C TRP A 221 7.47 -20.43 6.28
N VAL A 222 7.39 -19.34 7.04
CA VAL A 222 7.69 -19.36 8.48
C VAL A 222 6.49 -19.84 9.30
N TYR A 223 5.33 -19.20 9.12
CA TYR A 223 4.08 -19.56 9.78
C TYR A 223 3.49 -20.87 9.20
N GLY A 224 3.67 -21.04 7.89
CA GLY A 224 3.23 -22.20 7.12
C GLY A 224 1.95 -21.93 6.36
N SER A 225 2.02 -22.01 5.03
CA SER A 225 0.88 -21.78 4.13
C SER A 225 -0.33 -22.68 4.42
N ASP A 226 -0.11 -23.94 4.79
CA ASP A 226 -1.19 -24.87 5.15
C ASP A 226 -1.95 -24.43 6.40
N ARG A 227 -1.23 -23.97 7.42
CA ARG A 227 -1.85 -23.48 8.66
C ARG A 227 -2.66 -22.22 8.41
N PHE A 228 -2.14 -21.29 7.61
CA PHE A 228 -2.87 -20.09 7.23
C PHE A 228 -4.14 -20.42 6.43
N TYR A 229 -4.04 -21.36 5.49
CA TYR A 229 -5.19 -21.84 4.72
C TYR A 229 -6.26 -22.49 5.61
N MET A 230 -5.85 -23.27 6.62
CA MET A 230 -6.77 -23.85 7.61
C MET A 230 -7.43 -22.79 8.49
N ASN A 231 -6.72 -21.74 8.90
CA ASN A 231 -7.32 -20.64 9.66
C ASN A 231 -8.42 -19.94 8.85
N ILE A 232 -8.17 -19.70 7.55
CA ILE A 232 -9.18 -19.09 6.68
C ILE A 232 -10.40 -20.01 6.55
N GLU A 233 -10.19 -21.32 6.34
CA GLU A 233 -11.29 -22.29 6.28
C GLU A 233 -12.09 -22.33 7.60
N ASP A 234 -11.42 -22.19 8.74
CA ASP A 234 -12.04 -22.14 10.07
C ASP A 234 -12.91 -20.89 10.26
N MET A 235 -12.47 -19.75 9.72
CA MET A 235 -13.20 -18.48 9.76
C MET A 235 -14.43 -18.49 8.84
N ILE A 236 -14.24 -18.80 7.54
CA ILE A 236 -15.31 -18.65 6.54
C ILE A 236 -16.17 -19.92 6.36
N GLY A 237 -15.74 -21.05 6.92
CA GLY A 237 -16.45 -22.33 6.87
C GLY A 237 -16.28 -23.15 5.58
N TYR A 238 -15.55 -22.63 4.58
CA TYR A 238 -15.25 -23.31 3.31
C TYR A 238 -13.81 -23.07 2.88
N LYS A 239 -13.29 -23.94 2.01
CA LYS A 239 -11.92 -23.83 1.48
C LYS A 239 -11.83 -22.80 0.36
N PRO A 240 -10.93 -21.81 0.44
CA PRO A 240 -10.63 -20.90 -0.67
C PRO A 240 -10.10 -21.67 -1.89
N VAL A 241 -10.09 -21.06 -3.08
CA VAL A 241 -9.57 -21.76 -4.28
C VAL A 241 -8.08 -22.13 -4.10
N PHE A 242 -7.70 -23.34 -4.53
CA PHE A 242 -6.35 -23.88 -4.31
C PHE A 242 -5.22 -23.00 -4.86
N PHE A 243 -5.48 -22.25 -5.94
CA PHE A 243 -4.52 -21.34 -6.55
C PHE A 243 -4.00 -20.26 -5.59
N ILE A 244 -4.83 -19.80 -4.65
CA ILE A 244 -4.46 -18.78 -3.68
C ILE A 244 -3.27 -19.23 -2.82
N LYS A 245 -3.18 -20.54 -2.52
CA LYS A 245 -2.05 -21.09 -1.77
C LYS A 245 -0.72 -20.85 -2.50
N TRP A 246 -0.72 -21.02 -3.82
CA TRP A 246 0.46 -20.76 -4.66
C TRP A 246 0.74 -19.27 -4.81
N CYS A 247 -0.31 -18.44 -4.81
CA CYS A 247 -0.18 -17.00 -4.86
C CYS A 247 0.69 -16.47 -3.71
N TRP A 248 0.31 -16.71 -2.45
CA TRP A 248 1.08 -16.16 -1.32
C TRP A 248 2.43 -16.86 -1.09
N MET A 249 2.61 -18.09 -1.57
CA MET A 249 3.83 -18.86 -1.30
C MET A 249 4.96 -18.55 -2.28
N ILE A 250 4.63 -18.33 -3.56
CA ILE A 250 5.61 -18.18 -4.65
C ILE A 250 5.34 -16.91 -5.46
N LEU A 251 4.10 -16.69 -5.90
CA LEU A 251 3.80 -15.62 -6.86
C LEU A 251 4.01 -14.23 -6.26
N THR A 252 3.40 -13.95 -5.11
CA THR A 252 3.50 -12.66 -4.41
C THR A 252 4.94 -12.33 -4.04
N PRO A 253 5.70 -13.18 -3.30
CA PRO A 253 7.08 -12.85 -2.95
C PRO A 253 7.97 -12.74 -4.19
N GLY A 254 7.75 -13.57 -5.22
CA GLY A 254 8.50 -13.51 -6.48
C GLY A 254 8.27 -12.21 -7.27
N ILE A 255 7.01 -11.80 -7.43
CA ILE A 255 6.66 -10.54 -8.09
C ILE A 255 7.18 -9.35 -7.29
N CYS A 256 6.98 -9.34 -5.96
CA CYS A 256 7.47 -8.25 -5.11
C CYS A 256 8.99 -8.12 -5.17
N ALA A 257 9.73 -9.23 -5.07
CA ALA A 257 11.18 -9.24 -5.18
C ALA A 257 11.66 -8.80 -6.56
N GLY A 258 10.98 -9.22 -7.63
CA GLY A 258 11.28 -8.80 -8.99
C GLY A 258 11.11 -7.30 -9.21
N ILE A 259 9.98 -6.74 -8.78
CA ILE A 259 9.70 -5.29 -8.88
C ILE A 259 10.67 -4.49 -8.01
N PHE A 260 10.92 -4.93 -6.77
CA PHE A 260 11.88 -4.30 -5.86
C PHE A 260 13.29 -4.27 -6.44
N LEU A 261 13.77 -5.39 -6.99
CA LEU A 261 15.09 -5.46 -7.63
C LEU A 261 15.16 -4.55 -8.87
N PHE A 262 14.10 -4.50 -9.67
CA PHE A 262 14.06 -3.60 -10.83
C PHE A 262 14.13 -2.12 -10.40
N PHE A 263 13.40 -1.73 -9.36
CA PHE A 263 13.49 -0.37 -8.82
C PHE A 263 14.90 -0.03 -8.34
N LEU A 264 15.61 -0.95 -7.67
CA LEU A 264 17.01 -0.74 -7.26
C LEU A 264 17.92 -0.52 -8.47
N ILE A 265 17.78 -1.36 -9.50
CA ILE A 265 18.63 -1.30 -10.71
C ILE A 265 18.35 -0.04 -11.52
N LYS A 266 17.08 0.39 -11.59
CA LYS A 266 16.63 1.55 -12.38
C LYS A 266 16.44 2.81 -11.55
N TYR A 267 16.99 2.86 -10.34
CA TYR A 267 16.91 4.02 -9.48
C TYR A 267 17.43 5.27 -10.21
N LYS A 268 16.58 6.29 -10.24
CA LYS A 268 16.94 7.62 -10.73
C LYS A 268 16.73 8.62 -9.59
N PRO A 269 17.69 9.51 -9.33
CA PRO A 269 17.54 10.51 -8.29
C PRO A 269 16.33 11.41 -8.59
N LEU A 270 15.58 11.73 -7.55
CA LEU A 270 14.41 12.60 -7.64
C LEU A 270 14.81 13.97 -8.21
N LYS A 271 13.97 14.50 -9.11
CA LYS A 271 14.08 15.86 -9.67
C LYS A 271 12.72 16.52 -9.66
N TYR A 272 12.66 17.78 -9.23
CA TYR A 272 11.44 18.57 -9.26
C TYR A 272 11.31 19.29 -10.62
N ASN A 273 10.18 19.08 -11.32
CA ASN A 273 9.88 19.60 -12.66
C ASN A 273 11.00 19.35 -13.70
N ASN A 274 11.81 18.31 -13.53
CA ASN A 274 13.00 18.01 -14.35
C ASN A 274 14.09 19.11 -14.40
N VAL A 275 13.90 20.24 -13.70
CA VAL A 275 14.80 21.40 -13.68
C VAL A 275 15.59 21.45 -12.38
N TYR A 276 14.94 21.20 -11.24
CA TYR A 276 15.58 21.30 -9.94
C TYR A 276 16.11 19.93 -9.48
N THR A 277 17.42 19.87 -9.28
CA THR A 277 18.12 18.74 -8.65
C THR A 277 18.25 19.02 -7.16
N TYR A 278 17.83 18.06 -6.34
CA TYR A 278 17.98 18.17 -4.90
C TYR A 278 19.47 18.14 -4.53
N PRO A 279 19.87 18.86 -3.48
CA PRO A 279 21.23 18.77 -2.95
C PRO A 279 21.46 17.38 -2.32
N ASP A 280 22.73 16.97 -2.21
CA ASP A 280 23.11 15.65 -1.70
C ASP A 280 22.57 15.36 -0.29
N TRP A 281 22.53 16.38 0.57
CA TRP A 281 21.93 16.25 1.91
C TRP A 281 20.41 15.97 1.84
N GLY A 282 19.72 16.47 0.81
CA GLY A 282 18.30 16.22 0.58
C GLY A 282 18.04 14.76 0.20
N TYR A 283 18.88 14.20 -0.67
CA TYR A 283 18.86 12.76 -0.96
C TYR A 283 19.20 11.94 0.29
N GLY A 284 20.13 12.42 1.12
CA GLY A 284 20.44 11.81 2.42
C GLY A 284 19.23 11.72 3.34
N ILE A 285 18.45 12.79 3.47
CA ILE A 285 17.20 12.80 4.24
C ILE A 285 16.18 11.83 3.63
N GLY A 286 16.02 11.84 2.30
CA GLY A 286 15.13 10.91 1.60
C GLY A 286 15.45 9.44 1.91
N TRP A 287 16.71 9.05 1.74
CA TRP A 287 17.16 7.69 2.06
C TRP A 287 17.06 7.36 3.55
N PHE A 288 17.31 8.33 4.43
CA PHE A 288 17.10 8.14 5.86
C PHE A 288 15.63 7.82 6.18
N MET A 289 14.67 8.55 5.58
CA MET A 289 13.24 8.27 5.73
C MET A 289 12.88 6.87 5.21
N ALA A 290 13.34 6.51 4.01
CA ALA A 290 13.07 5.20 3.42
C ALA A 290 13.64 4.04 4.25
N MET A 291 14.89 4.19 4.73
CA MET A 291 15.57 3.17 5.52
C MET A 291 15.01 3.08 6.95
N SER A 292 14.40 4.14 7.48
CA SER A 292 13.85 4.13 8.84
C SER A 292 12.81 3.04 9.05
N SER A 293 11.96 2.75 8.05
CA SER A 293 10.98 1.66 8.09
C SER A 293 11.59 0.31 7.72
N MET A 294 12.45 0.27 6.70
CA MET A 294 13.06 -0.98 6.21
C MET A 294 13.99 -1.63 7.24
N VAL A 295 14.75 -0.84 8.01
CA VAL A 295 15.70 -1.35 9.01
C VAL A 295 14.99 -1.93 10.23
N CYS A 296 13.77 -1.51 10.55
CA CYS A 296 13.00 -2.02 11.69
C CYS A 296 12.80 -3.54 11.63
N ILE A 297 12.62 -4.13 10.43
CA ILE A 297 12.44 -5.57 10.25
C ILE A 297 13.71 -6.36 10.65
N PRO A 298 14.88 -6.19 9.98
CA PRO A 298 16.09 -6.91 10.34
C PRO A 298 16.56 -6.58 11.75
N PHE A 299 16.42 -5.32 12.20
CA PHE A 299 16.73 -4.93 13.57
C PHE A 299 15.87 -5.70 14.59
N GLY A 300 14.56 -5.79 14.36
CA GLY A 300 13.65 -6.54 15.22
C GLY A 300 14.00 -8.03 15.28
N ILE A 301 14.35 -8.64 14.15
CA ILE A 301 14.80 -10.05 14.09
C ILE A 301 16.06 -10.24 14.94
N ILE A 302 17.09 -9.41 14.75
CA ILE A 302 18.36 -9.51 15.49
C ILE A 302 18.13 -9.29 16.98
N TRP A 303 17.34 -8.27 17.34
CA TRP A 303 17.05 -7.93 18.73
C TRP A 303 16.30 -9.05 19.46
N MET A 304 15.30 -9.67 18.82
CA MET A 304 14.56 -10.80 19.40
C MET A 304 15.42 -12.05 19.57
N ILE A 305 16.31 -12.34 18.60
CA ILE A 305 17.28 -13.44 18.70
C ILE A 305 18.26 -13.18 19.86
N TRP A 306 18.71 -11.94 20.05
CA TRP A 306 19.65 -11.61 21.11
C TRP A 306 19.03 -11.72 22.51
N LYS A 307 17.80 -11.24 22.68
CA LYS A 307 17.07 -11.23 23.96
C LYS A 307 16.60 -12.63 24.41
N THR A 308 16.35 -13.54 23.46
CA THR A 308 15.82 -14.86 23.79
C THR A 308 16.91 -15.76 24.37
N PRO A 309 16.75 -16.31 25.59
CA PRO A 309 17.73 -17.23 26.17
C PRO A 309 17.68 -18.60 25.49
N GLY A 310 18.83 -19.27 25.41
CA GLY A 310 18.97 -20.62 24.83
C GLY A 310 20.05 -20.72 23.76
N THR A 311 20.16 -21.89 23.12
CA THR A 311 21.02 -22.09 21.94
C THR A 311 20.40 -21.49 20.68
N PHE A 312 21.19 -21.24 19.62
CA PHE A 312 20.67 -20.60 18.40
C PHE A 312 19.47 -21.36 17.79
N SER A 313 19.55 -22.69 17.72
CA SER A 313 18.47 -23.53 17.19
C SER A 313 17.18 -23.45 18.04
N GLU A 314 17.32 -23.47 19.36
CA GLU A 314 16.18 -23.32 20.28
C GLU A 314 15.55 -21.93 20.20
N ARG A 315 16.36 -20.88 20.08
CA ARG A 315 15.89 -19.50 19.91
C ARG A 315 15.05 -19.36 18.64
N ILE A 316 15.56 -19.85 17.51
CA ILE A 316 14.84 -19.80 16.23
C ILE A 316 13.54 -20.59 16.34
N LYS A 317 13.57 -21.83 16.86
CA LYS A 317 12.36 -22.65 17.04
C LYS A 317 11.32 -21.96 17.93
N LYS A 318 11.76 -21.31 19.01
CA LYS A 318 10.87 -20.57 19.91
C LYS A 318 10.26 -19.34 19.24
N LEU A 319 11.04 -18.58 18.48
CA LEU A 319 10.60 -17.37 17.79
C LEU A 319 9.69 -17.65 16.58
N THR A 320 9.84 -18.80 15.94
CA THR A 320 8.98 -19.23 14.82
C THR A 320 7.75 -20.01 15.24
N THR A 321 7.58 -20.29 16.53
CA THR A 321 6.37 -20.94 17.06
C THR A 321 5.29 -19.88 17.30
N PRO A 322 4.07 -20.02 16.72
CA PRO A 322 2.97 -19.09 16.94
C PRO A 322 2.55 -18.97 18.42
N SER A 323 1.92 -17.85 18.78
CA SER A 323 1.38 -17.65 20.13
C SER A 323 0.37 -18.74 20.50
N LYS A 324 0.36 -19.13 21.77
CA LYS A 324 -0.59 -20.08 22.35
C LYS A 324 -2.02 -19.54 22.39
N ASP A 325 -2.19 -18.23 22.26
CA ASP A 325 -3.49 -17.56 22.24
C ASP A 325 -4.25 -17.75 20.91
N LEU A 326 -3.55 -18.22 19.86
CA LEU A 326 -4.17 -18.55 18.60
C LEU A 326 -5.00 -19.84 18.75
N LYS A 327 -6.28 -19.68 19.05
CA LYS A 327 -7.26 -20.76 19.16
C LYS A 327 -8.15 -20.76 17.92
N MET A 328 -8.12 -21.86 17.16
CA MET A 328 -9.13 -22.12 16.13
C MET A 328 -10.48 -22.39 16.83
N ARG A 329 -11.58 -21.85 16.29
CA ARG A 329 -12.92 -21.90 16.91
C ARG A 329 -13.92 -22.77 16.14
N GLY A 330 -13.65 -23.09 14.88
CA GLY A 330 -14.52 -23.88 14.01
C GLY A 330 -14.11 -25.36 13.93
N LYS A 331 -14.30 -25.97 12.76
CA LYS A 331 -14.11 -27.43 12.54
C LYS A 331 -12.70 -27.92 12.86
N HIS A 332 -11.72 -27.04 12.81
CA HIS A 332 -10.30 -27.36 13.07
C HIS A 332 -9.88 -27.05 14.51
N ALA A 333 -10.82 -26.75 15.42
CA ALA A 333 -10.55 -26.54 16.85
C ALA A 333 -9.75 -27.70 17.49
N ALA A 334 -9.95 -28.94 17.02
CA ALA A 334 -9.22 -30.12 17.48
C ALA A 334 -7.78 -30.26 16.92
N LEU A 335 -7.47 -29.56 15.81
CA LEU A 335 -6.14 -29.52 15.19
C LEU A 335 -5.29 -28.34 15.70
N SER A 336 -5.89 -27.44 16.48
CA SER A 336 -5.14 -26.50 17.32
C SER A 336 -4.25 -27.30 18.27
N PRO A 337 -2.95 -26.97 18.42
CA PRO A 337 -2.10 -27.57 19.45
C PRO A 337 -2.62 -27.33 20.89
N TYR A 338 -3.66 -26.52 21.04
CA TYR A 338 -4.43 -26.31 22.25
C TYR A 338 -5.93 -26.42 21.92
N ALA A 339 -6.42 -27.65 21.76
CA ALA A 339 -7.84 -27.92 21.54
C ALA A 339 -8.67 -27.37 22.71
N ALA A 340 -9.69 -26.57 22.40
CA ALA A 340 -10.63 -26.08 23.41
C ALA A 340 -11.72 -27.13 23.64
N ASN A 341 -11.97 -27.46 24.91
CA ASN A 341 -13.21 -28.12 25.31
C ASN A 341 -14.34 -27.07 25.22
N ASP A 342 -15.34 -27.34 24.38
CA ASP A 342 -16.51 -26.48 24.10
C ASP A 342 -17.25 -25.96 25.36
N ALA A 343 -17.12 -26.65 26.50
CA ALA A 343 -17.71 -26.26 27.76
C ALA A 343 -17.10 -24.97 28.38
N LYS A 344 -15.84 -24.62 28.05
CA LYS A 344 -15.16 -23.42 28.58
C LYS A 344 -15.41 -22.17 27.74
N LEU A 345 -15.71 -22.32 26.45
CA LEU A 345 -16.03 -21.20 25.53
C LEU A 345 -17.32 -20.47 25.91
N LYS A 346 -18.31 -21.18 26.46
CA LYS A 346 -19.53 -20.56 27.02
C LYS A 346 -19.30 -19.83 28.35
N ALA A 347 -18.22 -20.15 29.08
CA ALA A 347 -17.87 -19.50 30.34
C ALA A 347 -16.95 -18.29 30.12
N ASP A 348 -16.00 -18.38 29.18
CA ASP A 348 -15.12 -17.27 28.79
C ASP A 348 -15.83 -16.22 27.91
N GLY A 349 -17.02 -16.52 27.39
CA GLY A 349 -17.95 -15.52 26.82
C GLY A 349 -18.43 -14.45 27.81
N LYS A 350 -17.96 -14.48 29.07
CA LYS A 350 -18.17 -13.44 30.09
C LYS A 350 -16.92 -12.62 30.42
N ILE A 351 -15.77 -12.87 29.79
CA ILE A 351 -14.58 -12.02 29.95
C ILE A 351 -14.34 -11.27 28.64
N SER A 352 -14.69 -9.98 28.71
CA SER A 352 -14.61 -8.96 27.65
C SER A 352 -15.37 -9.29 26.36
N THR A 353 -16.69 -9.39 26.46
CA THR A 353 -17.49 -8.54 25.59
C THR A 353 -17.01 -7.11 25.85
N ILE A 354 -16.23 -6.55 24.91
CA ILE A 354 -16.22 -5.11 24.72
C ILE A 354 -17.70 -4.77 24.59
N SER A 355 -18.18 -4.01 25.56
CA SER A 355 -19.55 -3.58 25.67
C SER A 355 -20.03 -3.12 24.29
N GLU A 356 -21.05 -3.79 23.76
CA GLU A 356 -21.87 -3.39 22.60
C GLU A 356 -22.50 -1.98 22.77
N LYS A 357 -22.13 -1.23 23.82
CA LYS A 357 -22.54 0.16 24.07
C LYS A 357 -21.48 1.22 23.73
N GLU A 358 -20.34 0.87 23.15
CA GLU A 358 -19.32 1.87 22.73
C GLU A 358 -19.06 1.92 21.21
N THR A 359 -19.92 1.31 20.39
CA THR A 359 -19.85 1.40 18.91
C THR A 359 -20.78 2.47 18.31
N HIS A 360 -21.33 3.36 19.13
CA HIS A 360 -21.82 4.64 18.63
C HIS A 360 -20.75 5.69 18.95
N PHE A 361 -19.85 5.94 18.00
CA PHE A 361 -19.40 7.26 17.54
C PHE A 361 -18.41 7.10 16.38
#